data_AF-A0A7C3PZ90-F1
#
_entry.id   AF-A0A7C3PZ90-F1
#
_cell.length_a   1.000
_cell.length_b   1.000
_cell.length_c   1.000
_cell.angle_alpha   90.00
_cell.angle_beta   90.00
_cell.angle_gamma   90.00
#
_symmetry.space_group_name_H-M   'P 1'
#
loop_
_entity.id
_entity.type
_entity.pdbx_description
1 polymer ?
#
loop_
_entity_poly.entity_id
_entity_poly.type
_entity_poly.pdbx_seq_one_letter_code
_entity_poly.pdbx_strand_id
1 'polypeptide(L)'
;MANKGGGARTAGLVLATGLACCACADDAIVGPRVVPAPGVLNLRTGDVGVAALPNMLTDASMQIRAGVRYVLALDGPMTPERRSALEQAGVRLDGYLPTNSWMANLSRTTPERVRALGFVSWAGEYRREWKIDPALRHPLAYRPQTDAGRALAAAGERPATVWLFEHSDGAAAARSLGAIPGVRIFTTETVAGTMSLHVGLRPEALEAVT
;
A
#
# COMPACT_ATOMS: atom_id res chain seq x y z
N MET A 1 37.29 30.60 32.71
CA MET A 1 35.84 30.28 32.81
C MET A 1 35.27 30.26 31.40
N ALA A 2 34.84 29.09 30.95
CA ALA A 2 34.39 28.82 29.59
C ALA A 2 32.86 28.73 29.54
N ASN A 3 32.25 29.24 28.47
CA ASN A 3 30.90 28.85 28.03
C ASN A 3 30.84 29.07 26.51
N LYS A 4 31.07 28.04 25.67
CA LYS A 4 30.06 27.16 25.04
C LYS A 4 28.85 27.97 24.51
N GLY A 5 28.59 28.08 23.21
CA GLY A 5 28.61 27.06 22.16
C GLY A 5 27.18 26.57 21.94
N GLY A 6 26.51 27.04 20.88
CA GLY A 6 25.11 26.68 20.59
C GLY A 6 24.80 26.87 19.12
N GLY A 7 25.31 25.96 18.28
CA GLY A 7 25.14 25.95 16.84
C GLY A 7 23.69 25.81 16.40
N ALA A 8 23.40 26.46 15.27
CA ALA A 8 22.18 26.30 14.50
C ALA A 8 21.93 24.81 14.23
N ARG A 9 20.83 24.27 14.77
CA ARG A 9 20.31 22.98 14.35
C ARG A 9 19.39 23.21 13.16
N THR A 10 19.98 23.11 11.98
CA THR A 10 19.28 22.85 10.72
C THR A 10 18.44 21.60 10.94
N ALA A 11 17.12 21.77 11.07
CA ALA A 11 16.18 20.67 11.17
C ALA A 11 16.22 19.90 9.84
N GLY A 12 16.87 18.74 9.87
CA GLY A 12 16.95 17.82 8.75
C GLY A 12 15.55 17.39 8.34
N LEU A 13 15.24 17.67 7.07
CA LEU A 13 14.14 17.10 6.30
C LEU A 13 14.20 15.57 6.43
N VAL A 14 13.34 14.99 7.27
CA VAL A 14 13.12 13.54 7.27
C VAL A 14 12.31 13.23 6.02
N LEU A 15 13.02 12.82 4.96
CA LEU A 15 12.40 12.09 3.85
C LEU A 15 11.83 10.80 4.43
N ALA A 16 10.54 10.82 4.78
CA ALA A 16 9.76 9.63 5.05
C ALA A 16 9.50 8.88 3.72
N THR A 17 10.55 8.37 3.11
CA THR A 17 10.44 7.49 1.95
C THR A 17 9.90 6.16 2.41
N GLY A 18 8.63 5.90 2.09
CA GLY A 18 8.12 4.54 1.97
C GLY A 18 7.21 4.07 3.11
N LEU A 19 6.21 4.86 3.52
CA LEU A 19 5.02 4.24 4.09
C LEU A 19 4.36 3.41 2.98
N ALA A 20 4.60 2.11 3.06
CA ALA A 20 4.21 1.10 2.12
C ALA A 20 2.95 0.45 2.70
N CYS A 21 1.81 1.11 2.53
CA CYS A 21 0.54 0.71 3.10
C CYS A 21 -0.65 1.06 2.21
N CYS A 22 -1.78 0.38 2.44
CA CYS A 22 -3.09 0.73 1.89
C CYS A 22 -3.97 1.23 3.04
N ALA A 23 -4.55 2.42 2.90
CA ALA A 23 -5.49 2.97 3.86
C ALA A 23 -6.92 2.76 3.36
N CYS A 24 -7.74 2.08 4.16
CA CYS A 24 -9.07 1.67 3.79
C CYS A 24 -10.07 2.14 4.85
N ALA A 25 -11.25 2.62 4.44
CA ALA A 25 -12.27 3.04 5.39
C ALA A 25 -12.82 1.84 6.18
N ASP A 26 -13.04 2.04 7.48
CA ASP A 26 -13.32 0.97 8.46
C ASP A 26 -14.77 0.48 8.56
N ASP A 27 -15.66 0.92 7.68
CA ASP A 27 -17.07 0.47 7.70
C ASP A 27 -17.67 0.41 6.30
N ALA A 28 -18.67 -0.46 6.13
CA ALA A 28 -19.13 -0.97 4.84
C ALA A 28 -19.39 0.11 3.79
N ILE A 29 -18.40 0.33 2.93
CA ILE A 29 -18.67 0.70 1.55
C ILE A 29 -19.39 -0.52 0.97
N VAL A 30 -20.63 -0.35 0.52
CA VAL A 30 -21.23 -1.28 -0.43
C VAL A 30 -20.38 -1.16 -1.69
N GLY A 31 -19.26 -1.87 -1.69
CA GLY A 31 -18.36 -1.89 -2.83
C GLY A 31 -19.11 -2.50 -4.00
N PRO A 32 -18.86 -2.02 -5.23
CA PRO A 32 -19.37 -2.72 -6.40
C PRO A 32 -18.96 -4.19 -6.30
N ARG A 33 -19.86 -5.11 -6.67
CA ARG A 33 -19.49 -6.53 -6.80
C ARG A 33 -18.27 -6.61 -7.69
N VAL A 34 -17.18 -7.13 -7.15
CA VAL A 34 -15.98 -7.42 -7.92
C VAL A 34 -16.34 -8.52 -8.92
N VAL A 35 -16.26 -8.21 -10.21
CA VAL A 35 -16.34 -9.20 -11.29
C VAL A 35 -14.91 -9.40 -11.77
N PRO A 36 -14.23 -10.50 -11.37
CA PRO A 36 -12.88 -10.78 -11.81
C PRO A 36 -12.84 -10.88 -13.33
N ALA A 37 -11.96 -10.12 -13.96
CA ALA A 37 -11.74 -10.14 -15.41
C ALA A 37 -10.23 -10.20 -15.69
N PRO A 38 -9.77 -11.07 -16.59
CA PRO A 38 -8.35 -11.13 -16.96
C PRO A 38 -7.81 -9.75 -17.37
N GLY A 39 -6.64 -9.39 -16.85
CA GLY A 39 -6.02 -8.08 -17.13
C GLY A 39 -6.67 -6.90 -16.40
N VAL A 40 -7.54 -7.13 -15.42
CA VAL A 40 -8.13 -6.10 -14.57
C VAL A 40 -7.68 -6.29 -13.12
N LEU A 41 -7.12 -5.24 -12.53
CA LEU A 41 -6.92 -5.14 -11.08
C LEU A 41 -8.18 -4.56 -10.46
N ASN A 42 -8.84 -5.31 -9.59
CA ASN A 42 -10.00 -4.83 -8.84
C ASN A 42 -9.52 -4.20 -7.54
N LEU A 43 -9.46 -2.86 -7.50
CA LEU A 43 -8.97 -2.08 -6.37
C LEU A 43 -10.14 -1.30 -5.72
N ARG A 44 -9.95 -0.82 -4.49
CA ARG A 44 -10.94 0.07 -3.85
C ARG A 44 -11.13 1.38 -4.60
N THR A 45 -10.14 1.78 -5.38
CA THR A 45 -10.17 2.96 -6.25
C THR A 45 -10.90 2.72 -7.58
N GLY A 46 -11.39 1.50 -7.80
CA GLY A 46 -12.03 1.05 -9.03
C GLY A 46 -11.19 0.03 -9.79
N ASP A 47 -11.76 -0.43 -10.90
CA ASP A 47 -11.12 -1.39 -11.79
C ASP A 47 -10.05 -0.71 -12.65
N VAL A 48 -8.89 -1.35 -12.74
CA VAL A 48 -7.75 -0.85 -13.51
C VAL A 48 -7.34 -1.88 -14.56
N GLY A 49 -7.50 -1.55 -15.83
CA GLY A 49 -7.01 -2.37 -16.94
C GLY A 49 -5.50 -2.26 -17.10
N VAL A 50 -4.76 -3.35 -16.87
CA VAL A 50 -3.28 -3.33 -16.92
C VAL A 50 -2.72 -3.20 -18.33
N ALA A 51 -3.51 -3.52 -19.36
CA ALA A 51 -3.10 -3.38 -20.76
C ALA A 51 -2.83 -1.92 -21.18
N ALA A 52 -3.44 -0.96 -20.48
CA ALA A 52 -3.22 0.48 -20.72
C ALA A 52 -2.06 1.06 -19.88
N LEU A 53 -1.41 0.23 -19.06
CA LEU A 53 -0.34 0.66 -18.16
C LEU A 53 1.03 0.23 -18.68
N PRO A 54 2.10 0.97 -18.33
CA PRO A 54 3.47 0.52 -18.57
C PRO A 54 3.69 -0.89 -18.02
N ASN A 55 4.34 -1.73 -18.82
CA ASN A 55 4.66 -3.11 -18.46
C ASN A 55 6.18 -3.30 -18.54
N MET A 56 6.82 -3.52 -17.39
CA MET A 56 8.28 -3.69 -17.35
C MET A 56 8.75 -4.95 -18.08
N LEU A 57 7.84 -5.90 -18.33
CA LEU A 57 8.18 -7.12 -19.06
C LEU A 57 8.41 -6.84 -20.55
N THR A 58 7.79 -5.79 -21.10
CA THR A 58 7.91 -5.45 -22.53
C THR A 58 8.69 -4.17 -22.76
N ASP A 59 8.80 -3.30 -21.76
CA ASP A 59 9.55 -2.05 -21.84
C ASP A 59 10.93 -2.20 -21.18
N ALA A 60 11.96 -2.38 -22.00
CA ALA A 60 13.34 -2.53 -21.55
C ALA A 60 13.94 -1.26 -20.92
N SER A 61 13.28 -0.11 -21.04
CA SER A 61 13.72 1.12 -20.38
C SER A 61 13.33 1.17 -18.89
N MET A 62 12.34 0.37 -18.49
CA MET A 62 11.88 0.32 -17.12
C MET A 62 12.86 -0.43 -16.23
N GLN A 63 13.19 0.17 -15.08
CA GLN A 63 14.07 -0.44 -14.09
C GLN A 63 13.32 -0.67 -12.78
N ILE A 64 13.70 -1.72 -12.08
CA ILE A 64 13.23 -1.96 -10.72
C ILE A 64 13.92 -0.97 -9.77
N ARG A 65 13.12 -0.25 -8.99
CA ARG A 65 13.57 0.76 -8.05
C ARG A 65 13.46 0.23 -6.63
N ALA A 66 14.52 0.44 -5.85
CA ALA A 66 14.51 0.10 -4.43
C ALA A 66 13.42 0.89 -3.69
N GLY A 67 12.76 0.25 -2.72
CA GLY A 67 11.69 0.87 -1.92
C GLY A 67 10.34 0.99 -2.64
N VAL A 68 10.24 0.62 -3.91
CA VAL A 68 8.99 0.59 -4.67
C VAL A 68 8.36 -0.79 -4.58
N ARG A 69 7.03 -0.82 -4.43
CA ARG A 69 6.23 -2.04 -4.55
C ARG A 69 5.69 -2.16 -5.96
N TYR A 70 5.57 -3.38 -6.41
CA TYR A 70 5.10 -3.71 -7.74
C TYR A 70 3.86 -4.59 -7.65
N VAL A 71 3.09 -4.62 -8.73
CA VAL A 71 2.01 -5.57 -8.92
C VAL A 71 2.42 -6.50 -10.06
N LEU A 72 2.23 -7.80 -9.82
CA LEU A 72 2.40 -8.86 -10.79
C LEU A 72 1.03 -9.44 -11.13
N ALA A 73 0.66 -9.45 -12.41
CA ALA A 73 -0.48 -10.22 -12.88
C ALA A 73 0.04 -11.53 -13.46
N LEU A 74 -0.57 -12.65 -13.06
CA LEU A 74 -0.23 -13.97 -13.57
C LEU A 74 -1.23 -14.38 -14.66
N ASP A 75 -0.80 -15.25 -15.56
CA ASP A 75 -1.66 -15.84 -16.60
C ASP A 75 -2.67 -16.88 -16.08
N GLY A 76 -2.64 -17.18 -14.78
CA GLY A 76 -3.40 -18.25 -14.15
C GLY A 76 -3.18 -18.31 -12.64
N PRO A 77 -3.82 -19.27 -11.95
CA PRO A 77 -3.76 -19.36 -10.49
C PRO A 77 -2.33 -19.56 -9.99
N MET A 78 -2.11 -19.17 -8.73
CA MET A 78 -0.87 -19.46 -8.02
C MET A 78 -0.80 -20.94 -7.64
N THR A 79 0.24 -21.64 -8.09
CA THR A 79 0.57 -23.01 -7.66
C THR A 79 1.84 -23.00 -6.80
N PRO A 80 2.13 -24.07 -6.02
CA PRO A 80 3.38 -24.18 -5.27
C PRO A 80 4.64 -24.02 -6.13
N GLU A 81 4.62 -24.57 -7.35
CA GLU A 81 5.73 -24.50 -8.30
C GLU A 81 5.94 -23.07 -8.81
N ARG A 82 4.86 -22.36 -9.15
CA ARG A 82 4.91 -20.94 -9.56
C ARG A 82 5.43 -20.06 -8.43
N ARG A 83 4.99 -20.31 -7.19
CA ARG A 83 5.48 -19.60 -6.00
C ARG A 83 6.98 -19.82 -5.81
N SER A 84 7.43 -21.07 -5.86
CA SER A 84 8.85 -21.43 -5.74
C SER A 84 9.69 -20.78 -6.85
N ALA A 85 9.20 -20.77 -8.09
CA ALA A 85 9.89 -20.12 -9.21
C ALA A 85 10.00 -18.59 -9.04
N LEU A 86 8.96 -17.92 -8.54
CA LEU A 86 9.00 -16.49 -8.20
C LEU A 86 10.06 -16.22 -7.12
N GLU A 87 10.06 -17.01 -6.04
CA GLU A 87 11.03 -16.88 -4.95
C GLU A 87 12.48 -17.07 -5.42
N GLN A 88 12.73 -18.10 -6.24
CA GLN A 88 14.04 -18.35 -6.86
C GLN A 88 14.46 -17.25 -7.85
N ALA A 89 13.49 -16.61 -8.51
CA ALA A 89 13.74 -15.44 -9.34
C ALA A 89 14.11 -14.20 -8.51
N GLY A 90 13.93 -14.22 -7.19
CA GLY A 90 14.20 -13.09 -6.28
C GLY A 90 12.96 -12.21 -6.02
N VAL A 91 11.77 -12.66 -6.44
CA VAL A 91 10.49 -12.01 -6.14
C VAL A 91 10.05 -12.40 -4.73
N ARG A 92 9.65 -11.41 -3.93
CA ARG A 92 8.94 -11.66 -2.67
C ARG A 92 7.50 -11.16 -2.81
N LEU A 93 6.53 -12.04 -2.60
CA LEU A 93 5.11 -11.69 -2.62
C LEU A 93 4.72 -11.08 -1.28
N ASP A 94 4.01 -9.96 -1.30
CA ASP A 94 3.61 -9.20 -0.11
C ASP A 94 2.10 -9.24 0.16
N GLY A 95 1.29 -9.67 -0.80
CA GLY A 95 -0.17 -9.74 -0.66
C GLY A 95 -0.87 -10.11 -1.96
N TYR A 96 -2.04 -10.74 -1.83
CA TYR A 96 -2.89 -11.11 -2.96
C TYR A 96 -3.81 -9.96 -3.36
N LEU A 97 -4.00 -9.79 -4.67
CA LEU A 97 -5.04 -8.96 -5.28
C LEU A 97 -5.95 -9.88 -6.12
N PRO A 98 -7.25 -9.59 -6.24
CA PRO A 98 -8.15 -10.37 -7.09
C PRO A 98 -7.61 -10.57 -8.52
N THR A 99 -8.08 -11.64 -9.17
CA THR A 99 -7.71 -11.98 -10.56
C THR A 99 -6.22 -12.33 -10.71
N ASN A 100 -5.75 -13.30 -9.91
CA ASN A 100 -4.40 -13.87 -10.00
C ASN A 100 -3.28 -12.81 -9.94
N SER A 101 -3.52 -11.73 -9.20
CA SER A 101 -2.60 -10.61 -9.11
C SER A 101 -1.99 -10.55 -7.72
N TRP A 102 -0.77 -10.05 -7.62
CA TRP A 102 -0.02 -10.04 -6.37
C TRP A 102 0.77 -8.76 -6.24
N MET A 103 0.75 -8.19 -5.03
CA MET A 103 1.73 -7.18 -4.64
C MET A 103 3.05 -7.87 -4.35
N ALA A 104 4.15 -7.26 -4.80
CA ALA A 104 5.47 -7.86 -4.73
C ALA A 104 6.58 -6.84 -4.49
N ASN A 105 7.62 -7.32 -3.81
CA ASN A 105 8.92 -6.72 -3.74
C ASN A 105 9.81 -7.33 -4.82
N LEU A 106 10.34 -6.47 -5.69
CA LEU A 106 11.24 -6.89 -6.76
C LEU A 106 12.70 -6.50 -6.52
N SER A 107 13.06 -6.01 -5.32
CA SER A 107 14.39 -5.42 -5.05
C SER A 107 15.57 -6.38 -5.20
N ARG A 108 15.32 -7.69 -5.37
CA ARG A 108 16.33 -8.74 -5.54
C ARG A 108 16.21 -9.47 -6.89
N THR A 109 15.51 -8.88 -7.86
CA THR A 109 15.33 -9.45 -9.19
C THR A 109 15.54 -8.40 -10.29
N THR A 110 15.43 -8.82 -11.55
CA THR A 110 15.47 -7.94 -12.73
C THR A 110 14.22 -8.18 -13.59
N PRO A 111 13.80 -7.22 -14.43
CA PRO A 111 12.68 -7.42 -15.34
C PRO A 111 12.86 -8.65 -16.25
N GLU A 112 14.09 -8.94 -16.69
CA GLU A 112 14.40 -10.10 -17.53
C GLU A 112 14.19 -11.42 -16.79
N ARG A 113 14.57 -11.50 -15.50
CA ARG A 113 14.35 -12.69 -14.69
C ARG A 113 12.86 -12.95 -14.47
N VAL A 114 12.08 -11.90 -14.21
CA VAL A 114 10.61 -12.02 -14.06
C VAL A 114 9.97 -12.44 -15.38
N ARG A 115 10.40 -11.84 -16.51
CA ARG A 115 9.93 -12.22 -17.85
C ARG A 115 10.24 -13.68 -18.20
N ALA A 116 11.42 -14.17 -17.81
CA ALA A 116 11.84 -15.55 -18.09
C ALA A 116 10.95 -16.61 -17.40
N LEU A 117 10.15 -16.24 -16.40
CA LEU A 117 9.19 -17.15 -15.76
C LEU A 117 8.05 -17.58 -16.70
N GLY A 118 7.73 -16.76 -17.72
CA GLY A 118 6.72 -17.07 -18.74
C GLY A 118 5.25 -16.99 -18.28
N PHE A 119 4.97 -17.23 -16.99
CA PHE A 119 3.61 -17.18 -16.44
C PHE A 119 3.22 -15.83 -15.81
N VAL A 120 4.12 -14.85 -15.82
CA VAL A 120 3.83 -13.46 -15.42
C VAL A 120 3.42 -12.69 -16.68
N SER A 121 2.15 -12.30 -16.76
CA SER A 121 1.57 -11.65 -17.94
C SER A 121 1.78 -10.14 -17.93
N TRP A 122 1.90 -9.53 -16.75
CA TRP A 122 2.17 -8.11 -16.58
C TRP A 122 2.89 -7.83 -15.27
N ALA A 123 3.81 -6.86 -15.28
CA ALA A 123 4.43 -6.35 -14.08
C ALA A 123 4.60 -4.82 -14.16
N GLY A 124 4.17 -4.11 -13.12
CA GLY A 124 4.23 -2.65 -13.08
C GLY A 124 4.25 -2.10 -11.66
N GLU A 125 4.59 -0.82 -11.52
CA GLU A 125 4.67 -0.18 -10.20
C GLU A 125 3.29 -0.08 -9.54
N TYR A 126 3.25 -0.32 -8.23
CA TYR A 126 2.08 -0.04 -7.42
C TYR A 126 1.95 1.47 -7.22
N ARG A 127 0.95 2.07 -7.87
CA ARG A 127 0.81 3.53 -7.98
C ARG A 127 0.23 4.15 -6.70
N ARG A 128 0.59 5.40 -6.43
CA ARG A 128 0.19 6.13 -5.19
C ARG A 128 -1.32 6.30 -5.09
N GLU A 129 -1.95 6.63 -6.21
CA GLU A 129 -3.39 6.80 -6.38
C GLU A 129 -4.20 5.54 -6.07
N TRP A 130 -3.58 4.36 -5.99
CA TRP A 130 -4.24 3.10 -5.65
C TRP A 130 -4.25 2.81 -4.15
N LYS A 131 -3.49 3.57 -3.35
CA LYS A 131 -3.25 3.30 -1.92
C LYS A 131 -4.38 3.76 -1.01
N ILE A 132 -5.07 4.84 -1.40
CA ILE A 132 -6.05 5.52 -0.55
C ILE A 132 -7.44 5.27 -1.12
N ASP A 133 -8.29 4.69 -0.29
CA ASP A 133 -9.71 4.54 -0.57
C ASP A 133 -10.36 5.91 -0.86
N PRO A 134 -10.98 6.14 -2.03
CA PRO A 134 -11.59 7.42 -2.36
C PRO A 134 -12.66 7.87 -1.36
N ALA A 135 -13.32 6.94 -0.65
CA ALA A 135 -14.29 7.29 0.39
C ALA A 135 -13.65 8.09 1.54
N LEU A 136 -12.34 7.90 1.79
CA LEU A 136 -11.62 8.70 2.79
C LEU A 136 -11.50 10.16 2.38
N ARG A 137 -11.69 10.52 1.10
CA ARG A 137 -11.71 11.91 0.61
C ARG A 137 -13.11 12.54 0.68
N HIS A 138 -14.16 11.73 0.73
CA HIS A 138 -15.55 12.16 0.65
C HIS A 138 -16.31 11.94 1.99
N PRO A 139 -16.59 13.00 2.77
CA PRO A 139 -17.24 12.86 4.08
C PRO A 139 -18.58 12.11 4.04
N LEU A 140 -19.32 12.24 2.94
CA LEU A 140 -20.65 11.63 2.77
C LEU A 140 -20.59 10.15 2.35
N ALA A 141 -19.45 9.69 1.84
CA ALA A 141 -19.23 8.30 1.44
C ALA A 141 -18.85 7.41 2.64
N TYR A 142 -18.41 8.02 3.74
CA TYR A 142 -18.05 7.33 4.95
C TYR A 142 -19.21 7.31 5.95
N ARG A 143 -19.70 6.13 6.30
CA ARG A 143 -20.74 5.94 7.31
C ARG A 143 -20.29 4.92 8.36
N PRO A 144 -19.75 5.38 9.51
CA PRO A 144 -19.32 4.47 10.55
C PRO A 144 -20.51 3.73 11.16
N GLN A 145 -20.40 2.41 11.20
CA GLN A 145 -21.40 1.51 11.80
C GLN A 145 -21.07 1.22 13.26
N THR A 146 -19.81 1.35 13.66
CA THR A 146 -19.38 1.21 15.05
C THR A 146 -19.60 2.50 15.85
N ASP A 147 -19.84 2.39 17.16
CA ASP A 147 -19.92 3.54 18.06
C ASP A 147 -18.61 4.34 18.10
N ALA A 148 -17.48 3.62 18.11
CA ALA A 148 -16.15 4.22 18.05
C ALA A 148 -15.98 5.05 16.76
N GLY A 149 -16.36 4.49 15.60
CA GLY A 149 -16.30 5.21 14.33
C GLY A 149 -17.21 6.44 14.31
N ARG A 150 -18.41 6.37 14.90
CA ARG A 150 -19.33 7.52 15.02
C ARG A 150 -18.76 8.63 15.90
N ALA A 151 -18.14 8.27 17.02
CA ALA A 151 -17.50 9.25 17.92
C ALA A 151 -16.35 10.00 17.21
N LEU A 152 -15.55 9.28 16.43
CA LEU A 152 -14.48 9.88 15.63
C LEU A 152 -15.02 10.80 14.54
N ALA A 153 -16.05 10.38 13.80
CA ALA A 153 -16.70 11.21 12.80
C ALA A 153 -17.30 12.48 13.41
N ALA A 154 -17.92 12.38 14.60
CA ALA A 154 -18.43 13.54 15.34
C ALA A 154 -17.31 14.50 15.79
N ALA A 155 -16.10 13.99 16.02
CA ALA A 155 -14.90 14.80 16.30
C ALA A 155 -14.22 15.36 15.03
N GLY A 156 -14.79 15.14 13.85
CA GLY A 156 -14.22 15.59 12.56
C GLY A 156 -13.07 14.70 12.04
N GLU A 157 -12.86 13.53 12.65
CA GLU A 157 -11.87 12.55 12.21
C GLU A 157 -12.51 11.48 11.29
N ARG A 158 -11.71 10.92 10.39
CA ARG A 158 -12.10 9.83 9.50
C ARG A 158 -11.37 8.55 9.96
N PRO A 159 -12.08 7.56 10.51
CA PRO A 159 -11.52 6.25 10.82
C PRO A 159 -11.05 5.55 9.56
N ALA A 160 -9.83 5.03 9.59
CA ALA A 160 -9.25 4.21 8.55
C ALA A 160 -8.41 3.10 9.16
N THR A 161 -8.37 1.95 8.50
CA THR A 161 -7.33 0.95 8.73
C THR A 161 -6.23 1.10 7.71
N VAL A 162 -5.00 1.20 8.19
CA VAL A 162 -3.79 1.15 7.39
C VAL A 162 -3.23 -0.26 7.44
N TRP A 163 -3.32 -0.98 6.33
CA TRP A 163 -2.73 -2.31 6.16
C TRP A 163 -1.30 -2.18 5.68
N LEU A 164 -0.35 -2.72 6.44
CA LEU A 164 1.03 -2.79 6.00
C LEU A 164 1.24 -4.00 5.09
N PHE A 165 2.30 -3.96 4.28
CA PHE A 165 2.71 -5.16 3.55
C PHE A 165 3.30 -6.20 4.49
N GLU A 166 3.16 -7.47 4.12
CA GLU A 166 3.84 -8.56 4.81
C GLU A 166 5.34 -8.25 4.97
N HIS A 167 5.88 -8.55 6.15
CA HIS A 167 7.27 -8.28 6.52
C HIS A 167 7.68 -6.80 6.64
N SER A 168 6.74 -5.86 6.72
CA SER A 168 7.05 -4.46 7.04
C SER A 168 7.38 -4.26 8.52
N ASP A 169 8.25 -3.29 8.84
CA ASP A 169 8.48 -2.86 10.23
C ASP A 169 7.29 -2.05 10.72
N GLY A 170 6.41 -2.73 11.46
CA GLY A 170 5.23 -2.12 12.03
C GLY A 170 5.51 -0.98 13.01
N ALA A 171 6.54 -1.11 13.84
CA ALA A 171 6.88 -0.08 14.81
C ALA A 171 7.42 1.18 14.11
N ALA A 172 8.22 1.02 13.05
CA ALA A 172 8.65 2.15 12.21
C ALA A 172 7.48 2.82 11.48
N ALA A 173 6.54 2.03 10.96
CA ALA A 173 5.35 2.55 10.31
C ALA A 173 4.47 3.33 11.29
N ALA A 174 4.21 2.79 12.49
CA ALA A 174 3.45 3.46 13.54
C ALA A 174 4.10 4.79 13.97
N ARG A 175 5.43 4.81 14.17
CA ARG A 175 6.17 6.05 14.49
C ARG A 175 6.04 7.09 13.38
N SER A 176 6.21 6.66 12.13
CA SER A 176 6.15 7.56 10.98
C SER A 176 4.75 8.12 10.78
N LEU A 177 3.72 7.29 10.93
CA LEU A 177 2.32 7.69 10.80
C LEU A 177 1.89 8.60 11.95
N GLY A 178 2.30 8.28 13.19
CA GLY A 178 2.02 9.11 14.37
C GLY A 178 2.77 10.45 14.39
N ALA A 179 3.79 10.63 13.55
CA ALA A 179 4.48 11.91 13.37
C ALA A 179 3.73 12.87 12.42
N ILE A 180 2.70 12.40 11.70
CA ILE A 180 1.92 13.22 10.78
C ILE A 180 0.88 14.02 11.57
N PRO A 181 0.90 15.36 11.51
CA PRO A 181 -0.12 16.19 12.14
C PRO A 181 -1.54 15.81 11.66
N GLY A 182 -2.46 15.65 12.61
CA GLY A 182 -3.84 15.26 12.31
C GLY A 182 -4.06 13.76 12.12
N VAL A 183 -3.05 12.92 12.36
CA VAL A 183 -3.19 11.46 12.46
C VAL A 183 -3.15 11.04 13.93
N ARG A 184 -4.09 10.18 14.33
CA ARG A 184 -4.13 9.55 15.64
C ARG A 184 -4.22 8.04 15.49
N ILE A 185 -3.28 7.30 16.08
CA ILE A 185 -3.31 5.83 16.07
C ILE A 185 -4.05 5.36 17.34
N PHE A 186 -5.07 4.53 17.16
CA PHE A 186 -5.85 3.96 18.26
C PHE A 186 -5.32 2.60 18.69
N THR A 187 -5.14 1.75 17.70
CA THR A 187 -4.88 0.32 17.89
C THR A 187 -3.97 -0.14 16.77
N THR A 188 -3.07 -1.05 17.13
CA THR A 188 -2.27 -1.80 16.17
C THR A 188 -2.61 -3.27 16.36
N GLU A 189 -2.94 -3.96 15.28
CA GLU A 189 -3.29 -5.37 15.32
C GLU A 189 -2.42 -6.16 14.33
N THR A 190 -2.26 -7.45 14.56
CA THR A 190 -1.66 -8.37 13.59
C THR A 190 -2.72 -9.37 13.17
N VAL A 191 -3.12 -9.31 11.91
CA VAL A 191 -4.14 -10.18 11.32
C VAL A 191 -3.48 -11.02 10.24
N ALA A 192 -3.52 -12.34 10.42
CA ALA A 192 -2.92 -13.31 9.49
C ALA A 192 -1.46 -12.99 9.08
N GLY A 193 -0.63 -12.58 10.06
CA GLY A 193 0.78 -12.26 9.84
C GLY A 193 1.04 -10.85 9.26
N THR A 194 -0.01 -10.08 9.00
CA THR A 194 0.08 -8.71 8.50
C THR A 194 -0.33 -7.72 9.58
N MET A 195 0.44 -6.64 9.75
CA MET A 195 0.09 -5.61 10.74
C MET A 195 -0.89 -4.58 10.15
N SER A 196 -1.93 -4.26 10.90
CA SER A 196 -2.88 -3.18 10.63
C SER A 196 -2.78 -2.10 11.71
N LEU A 197 -3.01 -0.84 11.32
CA LEU A 197 -3.12 0.30 12.24
C LEU A 197 -4.49 0.94 12.06
N HIS A 198 -5.27 0.99 13.12
CA HIS A 198 -6.52 1.75 13.16
C HIS A 198 -6.20 3.20 13.50
N VAL A 199 -6.58 4.11 12.60
CA VAL A 199 -6.24 5.52 12.71
C VAL A 199 -7.42 6.44 12.50
N GLY A 200 -7.39 7.58 13.19
CA GLY A 200 -8.25 8.72 12.98
C GLY A 200 -7.50 9.73 12.14
N LEU A 201 -8.03 10.07 10.98
CA LEU A 201 -7.44 11.01 10.05
C LEU A 201 -8.27 12.28 10.02
N ARG A 202 -7.67 13.42 10.35
CA ARG A 202 -8.26 14.71 10.00
C ARG A 202 -8.14 14.95 8.49
N PRO A 203 -9.06 15.70 7.86
CA PRO A 203 -9.02 15.94 6.43
C PRO A 203 -7.69 16.50 5.92
N GLU A 204 -7.04 17.39 6.68
CA GLU A 204 -5.73 17.96 6.37
C GLU A 204 -4.59 16.94 6.37
N ALA A 205 -4.72 15.86 7.14
CA ALA A 205 -3.71 14.81 7.24
C ALA A 205 -3.74 13.87 6.03
N LEU A 206 -4.84 13.82 5.28
CA LEU A 206 -5.02 12.86 4.20
C LEU A 206 -4.03 13.06 3.05
N GLU A 207 -3.68 14.31 2.75
CA GLU A 207 -2.64 14.62 1.74
C GLU A 207 -1.25 14.21 2.22
N ALA A 208 -0.95 14.36 3.52
CA ALA A 208 0.35 14.02 4.10
C ALA A 208 0.60 12.51 4.20
N VAL A 209 -0.44 11.68 4.12
CA VAL A 209 -0.35 10.22 4.13
C VAL A 209 -0.11 9.64 2.72
N THR A 210 -0.20 10.46 1.66
CA THR A 210 0.02 10.01 0.26
C THR A 210 1.47 10.03 -0.21
#